data_AF-A0AAJ2I4P4-F1
#
_entry.id   AF-A0AAJ2I4P4-F1
#
_cell.length_a   1.000
_cell.length_b   1.000
_cell.length_c   1.000
_cell.angle_alpha   90.00
_cell.angle_beta   90.00
_cell.angle_gamma   90.00
#
_symmetry.space_group_name_H-M   'P 1'
#
loop_
_entity.id
_entity.type
_entity.pdbx_description
1 polymer ?
#
loop_
_entity_poly.entity_id
_entity_poly.type
_entity_poly.pdbx_seq_one_letter_code
_entity_poly.pdbx_strand_id
1 'polypeptide(L)'
;MTELPFQPATTLNTRQNRALALAGVFQATQLTHMTALTGQQSIGESGNFYFEQLIRASLNIRPGSNQNAQTLDFFNQLADISLGLKILESSIIQPFNTSPKSRIPKLSSTKLPMSYAMALLQLEKKVYSNPKFVEIIEQSQQKILRQLSFFDNNYLHPSIIANLAQTYVDTAGQINPRIMVRGNAEAFKDAGHTNRIRASLFTGLQMAHLWRQLGGSSWGMVFGKRKLLQDIQNLARLQFQVV
;
A
#
# COMPACT_ATOMS: atom_id res chain seq x y z
N MET A 1 -23.56 -28.72 -1.14
CA MET A 1 -23.10 -27.66 -0.21
C MET A 1 -23.82 -26.39 -0.62
N THR A 2 -24.88 -26.07 0.09
CA THR A 2 -25.72 -24.89 -0.16
C THR A 2 -24.99 -23.64 0.32
N GLU A 3 -24.64 -22.74 -0.60
CA GLU A 3 -24.18 -21.40 -0.25
C GLU A 3 -25.30 -20.71 0.55
N LEU A 4 -24.97 -20.28 1.76
CA LEU A 4 -25.87 -19.52 2.61
C LEU A 4 -25.94 -18.08 2.07
N PRO A 5 -27.12 -17.57 1.65
CA PRO A 5 -27.25 -16.31 0.90
C PRO A 5 -27.05 -15.03 1.74
N PHE A 6 -26.66 -15.13 3.00
CA PHE A 6 -26.55 -13.99 3.92
C PHE A 6 -25.35 -14.12 4.86
N GLN A 7 -24.12 -14.12 4.32
CA GLN A 7 -23.01 -13.62 5.12
C GLN A 7 -23.14 -12.09 5.16
N PRO A 8 -23.40 -11.46 6.33
CA PRO A 8 -23.40 -10.02 6.40
C PRO A 8 -22.02 -9.53 5.96
N ALA A 9 -21.99 -8.58 5.02
CA ALA A 9 -20.76 -7.88 4.67
C ALA A 9 -20.10 -7.43 5.98
N THR A 10 -18.85 -7.85 6.23
CA THR A 10 -18.16 -7.57 7.49
C THR A 10 -18.03 -6.05 7.65
N THR A 11 -18.95 -5.43 8.37
CA THR A 11 -18.95 -3.98 8.60
C THR A 11 -17.89 -3.66 9.62
N LEU A 12 -16.80 -3.06 9.17
CA LEU A 12 -15.69 -2.68 10.02
C LEU A 12 -15.96 -1.34 10.67
N ASN A 13 -15.54 -1.20 11.92
CA ASN A 13 -15.56 0.11 12.58
C ASN A 13 -14.52 1.06 11.94
N THR A 14 -14.64 2.36 12.18
CA THR A 14 -13.75 3.38 11.60
C THR A 14 -12.26 3.11 11.92
N ARG A 15 -11.95 2.57 13.10
CA ARG A 15 -10.56 2.26 13.48
C ARG A 15 -10.01 1.07 12.71
N GLN A 16 -10.81 0.04 12.50
CA GLN A 16 -10.46 -1.14 11.71
C GLN A 16 -10.27 -0.77 10.23
N ASN A 17 -11.17 0.03 9.65
CA ASN A 17 -11.00 0.56 8.30
C ASN A 17 -9.69 1.36 8.18
N ARG A 18 -9.41 2.23 9.15
CA ARG A 18 -8.14 2.96 9.22
C ARG A 18 -6.93 2.01 9.33
N ALA A 19 -7.01 0.96 10.13
CA ALA A 19 -5.94 -0.02 10.26
C ALA A 19 -5.70 -0.78 8.95
N LEU A 20 -6.76 -1.14 8.21
CA LEU A 20 -6.64 -1.79 6.90
C LEU A 20 -6.07 -0.86 5.83
N ALA A 21 -6.54 0.38 5.74
CA ALA A 21 -5.99 1.33 4.78
C ALA A 21 -4.49 1.55 5.02
N LEU A 22 -4.10 1.61 6.29
CA LEU A 22 -2.69 1.67 6.68
C LEU A 22 -1.93 0.38 6.33
N ALA A 23 -2.53 -0.79 6.52
CA ALA A 23 -1.94 -2.05 6.09
C ALA A 23 -1.69 -2.06 4.57
N GLY A 24 -2.58 -1.49 3.77
CA GLY A 24 -2.37 -1.29 2.33
C GLY A 24 -1.13 -0.46 2.00
N VAL A 25 -0.85 0.61 2.77
CA VAL A 25 0.41 1.37 2.65
C VAL A 25 1.61 0.47 2.91
N PHE A 26 1.56 -0.34 3.97
CA PHE A 26 2.66 -1.26 4.29
C PHE A 26 2.82 -2.36 3.24
N GLN A 27 1.73 -2.89 2.67
CA GLN A 27 1.77 -3.86 1.57
C GLN A 27 2.52 -3.28 0.36
N ALA A 28 2.19 -2.05 -0.04
CA ALA A 28 2.84 -1.36 -1.15
C ALA A 28 4.34 -1.17 -0.91
N THR A 29 4.73 -0.79 0.31
CA THR A 29 6.14 -0.59 0.67
C THR A 29 6.93 -1.89 0.75
N GLN A 30 6.27 -2.99 1.16
CA GLN A 30 6.87 -4.31 1.18
C GLN A 30 7.10 -4.82 -0.24
N LEU A 31 6.13 -4.66 -1.14
CA LEU A 31 6.28 -5.02 -2.55
C LEU A 31 7.38 -4.20 -3.24
N THR A 32 7.49 -2.91 -2.88
CA THR A 32 8.60 -2.05 -3.32
C THR A 32 9.93 -2.62 -2.87
N HIS A 33 10.05 -2.99 -1.60
CA HIS A 33 11.28 -3.55 -1.04
C HIS A 33 11.63 -4.92 -1.66
N MET A 34 10.64 -5.80 -1.81
CA MET A 34 10.82 -7.09 -2.48
C MET A 34 11.32 -6.91 -3.92
N THR A 35 10.62 -6.11 -4.73
CA THR A 35 11.02 -5.82 -6.12
C THR A 35 12.44 -5.27 -6.21
N ALA A 36 12.83 -4.39 -5.28
CA ALA A 36 14.18 -3.84 -5.25
C ALA A 36 15.26 -4.88 -4.88
N LEU A 37 14.93 -5.89 -4.07
CA LEU A 37 15.87 -6.94 -3.66
C LEU A 37 16.01 -8.07 -4.69
N THR A 38 14.93 -8.41 -5.39
CA THR A 38 14.85 -9.59 -6.25
C THR A 38 15.77 -9.56 -7.49
N GLY A 39 16.40 -8.41 -7.81
CA GLY A 39 17.35 -8.32 -8.93
C GLY A 39 16.62 -8.38 -10.27
N GLN A 40 16.98 -9.32 -11.15
CA GLN A 40 16.29 -9.57 -12.43
C GLN A 40 15.18 -10.62 -12.33
N GLN A 41 15.00 -11.25 -11.17
CA GLN A 41 13.97 -12.28 -10.98
C GLN A 41 12.59 -11.66 -10.73
N SER A 42 11.52 -12.41 -11.03
CA SER A 42 10.17 -11.98 -10.67
C SER A 42 9.92 -12.18 -9.16
N ILE A 43 9.04 -11.36 -8.55
CA ILE A 43 8.74 -11.45 -7.11
C ILE A 43 7.88 -12.67 -6.71
N GLY A 44 7.68 -13.61 -7.63
CA GLY A 44 6.84 -14.81 -7.46
C GLY A 44 5.35 -14.52 -7.56
N GLU A 45 4.56 -15.60 -7.62
CA GLU A 45 3.10 -15.56 -7.78
C GLU A 45 2.41 -14.80 -6.63
N SER A 46 2.80 -15.07 -5.38
CA SER A 46 2.20 -14.38 -4.22
C SER A 46 2.42 -12.88 -4.26
N GLY A 47 3.60 -12.41 -4.67
CA GLY A 47 3.85 -10.98 -4.78
C GLY A 47 3.10 -10.34 -5.95
N ASN A 48 2.92 -11.05 -7.07
CA ASN A 48 2.06 -10.60 -8.17
C ASN A 48 0.60 -10.48 -7.71
N PHE A 49 0.09 -11.45 -6.95
CA PHE A 49 -1.25 -11.41 -6.36
C PHE A 49 -1.46 -10.16 -5.49
N TYR A 50 -0.60 -9.90 -4.49
CA TYR A 50 -0.76 -8.73 -3.62
C TYR A 50 -0.59 -7.40 -4.37
N PHE A 51 0.23 -7.38 -5.42
CA PHE A 51 0.42 -6.21 -6.26
C PHE A 51 -0.83 -5.91 -7.09
N GLU A 52 -1.44 -6.93 -7.68
CA GLU A 52 -2.68 -6.84 -8.43
C GLU A 52 -3.82 -6.29 -7.56
N GLN A 53 -3.99 -6.83 -6.35
CA GLN A 53 -5.02 -6.35 -5.41
C GLN A 53 -4.81 -4.88 -5.04
N LEU A 54 -3.56 -4.44 -4.86
CA LEU A 54 -3.26 -3.02 -4.62
C LEU A 54 -3.55 -2.12 -5.81
N ILE A 55 -3.27 -2.57 -7.04
CA ILE A 55 -3.62 -1.81 -8.24
C ILE A 55 -5.13 -1.65 -8.30
N ARG A 56 -5.88 -2.75 -8.20
CA ARG A 56 -7.35 -2.74 -8.22
C ARG A 56 -7.92 -1.80 -7.16
N ALA A 57 -7.44 -1.90 -5.91
CA ALA A 57 -7.86 -1.01 -4.83
C ALA A 57 -7.54 0.46 -5.13
N SER A 58 -6.31 0.76 -5.58
CA SER A 58 -5.86 2.12 -5.85
C SER A 58 -6.66 2.83 -6.95
N LEU A 59 -7.14 2.08 -7.94
CA LEU A 59 -7.94 2.62 -9.04
C LEU A 59 -9.40 2.91 -8.66
N ASN A 60 -9.83 2.47 -7.49
CA ASN A 60 -11.16 2.78 -6.93
C ASN A 60 -11.11 3.92 -5.88
N ILE A 61 -9.91 4.32 -5.44
CA ILE A 61 -9.75 5.45 -4.52
C ILE A 61 -9.85 6.76 -5.32
N ARG A 62 -10.78 7.63 -4.92
CA ARG A 62 -11.06 8.91 -5.57
C ARG A 62 -10.85 10.07 -4.58
N PRO A 63 -10.30 11.21 -5.03
CA PRO A 63 -10.25 12.41 -4.21
C PRO A 63 -11.68 12.89 -3.89
N GLY A 64 -12.03 13.04 -2.61
CA GLY A 64 -13.26 13.72 -2.17
C GLY A 64 -14.52 12.87 -1.99
N SER A 65 -14.62 11.63 -2.47
CA SER A 65 -15.86 10.83 -2.41
C SER A 65 -15.94 9.79 -1.28
N ASN A 66 -14.83 9.49 -0.59
CA ASN A 66 -14.71 8.25 0.20
C ASN A 66 -14.89 8.43 1.72
N GLN A 67 -15.62 9.46 2.16
CA GLN A 67 -15.71 9.83 3.59
C GLN A 67 -16.36 8.73 4.47
N ASN A 68 -17.12 7.79 3.87
CA ASN A 68 -17.77 6.67 4.55
C ASN A 68 -17.42 5.29 3.96
N ALA A 69 -16.36 5.17 3.17
CA ALA A 69 -16.03 3.93 2.48
C ALA A 69 -15.56 2.83 3.46
N GLN A 70 -16.05 1.60 3.30
CA GLN A 70 -15.44 0.45 3.94
C GLN A 70 -14.17 0.11 3.17
N THR A 71 -13.07 -0.15 3.86
CA THR A 71 -11.81 -0.47 3.18
C THR A 71 -11.92 -1.80 2.41
N LEU A 72 -12.80 -2.70 2.87
CA LEU A 72 -13.14 -3.93 2.15
C LEU A 72 -13.94 -3.69 0.86
N ASP A 73 -14.47 -2.50 0.60
CA ASP A 73 -15.04 -2.19 -0.72
C ASP A 73 -13.93 -2.13 -1.80
N PHE A 74 -12.69 -1.85 -1.38
CA PHE A 74 -11.52 -1.83 -2.25
C PHE A 74 -10.76 -3.18 -2.29
N PHE A 75 -10.96 -4.04 -1.28
CA PHE A 75 -10.32 -5.34 -1.13
C PHE A 75 -11.36 -6.41 -0.80
N ASN A 76 -11.54 -7.42 -1.65
CA ASN A 76 -12.67 -8.36 -1.52
C ASN A 76 -12.64 -9.12 -0.19
N GLN A 77 -11.46 -9.37 0.35
CA GLN A 77 -11.26 -10.11 1.60
C GLN A 77 -10.02 -9.65 2.36
N LEU A 78 -9.95 -9.96 3.66
CA LEU A 78 -8.79 -9.66 4.51
C LEU A 78 -7.49 -10.33 4.01
N ALA A 79 -7.61 -11.48 3.34
CA ALA A 79 -6.47 -12.17 2.76
C ALA A 79 -5.72 -11.32 1.72
N ASP A 80 -6.43 -10.46 0.99
CA ASP A 80 -5.89 -9.57 -0.06
C ASP A 80 -4.92 -8.51 0.51
N ILE A 81 -5.00 -8.24 1.81
CA ILE A 81 -4.17 -7.27 2.55
C ILE A 81 -3.23 -7.94 3.58
N SER A 82 -3.24 -9.27 3.68
CA SER A 82 -2.55 -9.99 4.76
C SER A 82 -1.04 -9.75 4.81
N LEU A 83 -0.39 -9.52 3.67
CA LEU A 83 1.02 -9.11 3.62
C LEU A 83 1.22 -7.78 4.35
N GLY A 84 0.40 -6.78 4.02
CA GLY A 84 0.42 -5.47 4.67
C GLY A 84 0.20 -5.53 6.17
N LEU A 85 -0.77 -6.35 6.63
CA LEU A 85 -1.07 -6.52 8.05
C LEU A 85 0.12 -7.10 8.82
N LYS A 86 0.78 -8.13 8.28
CA LYS A 86 1.98 -8.75 8.88
C LYS A 86 3.14 -7.76 8.99
N ILE A 87 3.39 -6.97 7.93
CA ILE A 87 4.48 -5.98 7.95
C ILE A 87 4.15 -4.82 8.88
N LEU A 88 2.89 -4.38 8.95
CA LEU A 88 2.45 -3.36 9.90
C LEU A 88 2.62 -3.85 11.34
N GLU A 89 2.15 -5.05 11.65
CA GLU A 89 2.29 -5.67 12.97
C GLU A 89 3.76 -5.77 13.41
N SER A 90 4.62 -6.33 12.55
CA SER A 90 6.07 -6.45 12.83
C SER A 90 6.79 -5.11 12.94
N SER A 91 6.28 -4.05 12.31
CA SER A 91 6.82 -2.69 12.44
C SER A 91 6.41 -2.01 13.75
N ILE A 92 5.29 -2.44 14.36
CA ILE A 92 4.80 -1.93 15.65
C ILE A 92 5.44 -2.71 16.81
N ILE A 93 5.47 -4.04 16.70
CA ILE A 93 6.10 -4.93 17.66
C ILE A 93 7.61 -4.85 17.43
N GLN A 94 8.29 -3.94 18.13
CA GLN A 94 9.75 -3.93 18.17
C GLN A 94 10.18 -5.05 19.13
N PRO A 95 10.67 -6.22 18.66
CA PRO A 95 11.23 -7.20 19.58
C PRO A 95 12.41 -6.57 20.32
N PHE A 96 12.48 -6.79 21.64
CA PHE A 96 13.63 -6.41 22.44
C PHE A 96 14.88 -7.05 21.84
N ASN A 97 15.79 -6.24 21.30
CA ASN A 97 17.02 -6.73 20.71
C ASN A 97 18.16 -6.57 21.73
N THR A 98 18.71 -7.70 22.19
CA THR A 98 19.85 -7.78 23.10
C THR A 98 21.19 -7.46 22.41
N SER A 99 21.20 -7.29 21.09
CA SER A 99 22.40 -6.93 20.34
C SER A 99 22.85 -5.51 20.72
N PRO A 100 24.14 -5.31 21.10
CA PRO A 100 24.64 -4.01 21.50
C PRO A 100 24.41 -2.99 20.38
N LYS A 101 23.94 -1.79 20.74
CA LYS A 101 23.76 -0.66 19.81
C LYS A 101 25.10 -0.40 19.11
N SER A 102 25.29 -0.92 17.89
CA SER A 102 26.46 -0.57 17.09
C SER A 102 26.46 0.94 16.87
N ARG A 103 27.61 1.58 16.99
CA ARG A 103 27.83 3.02 16.80
C ARG A 103 27.34 3.52 15.43
N ILE A 104 27.17 2.59 14.48
CA ILE A 104 26.58 2.79 13.15
C ILE A 104 25.20 2.11 13.14
N PRO A 105 24.08 2.81 12.89
CA PRO A 105 22.76 2.19 12.82
C PRO A 105 22.67 1.21 11.64
N LYS A 106 22.74 -0.11 11.89
CA LYS A 106 22.30 -1.10 10.89
C LYS A 106 20.77 -1.01 10.78
N LEU A 107 20.29 -0.65 9.61
CA LEU A 107 18.87 -0.59 9.31
C LEU A 107 18.40 -2.04 9.11
N SER A 108 17.68 -2.63 10.07
CA SER A 108 17.11 -3.98 9.90
C SER A 108 16.14 -3.98 8.71
N SER A 109 15.95 -5.10 8.02
CA SER A 109 15.08 -5.20 6.84
C SER A 109 13.66 -4.66 7.08
N THR A 110 13.11 -4.86 8.29
CA THR A 110 11.80 -4.30 8.71
C THR A 110 11.77 -2.76 8.77
N LYS A 111 12.91 -2.10 8.98
CA LYS A 111 12.98 -0.64 9.04
C LYS A 111 12.84 0.03 7.66
N LEU A 112 13.13 -0.68 6.57
CA LEU A 112 13.02 -0.11 5.21
C LEU A 112 11.56 0.09 4.79
N PRO A 113 10.67 -0.94 4.80
CA PRO A 113 9.24 -0.75 4.54
C PRO A 113 8.62 0.32 5.45
N MET A 114 8.96 0.32 6.74
CA MET A 114 8.50 1.36 7.67
C MET A 114 8.95 2.77 7.25
N SER A 115 10.21 2.93 6.83
CA SER A 115 10.72 4.23 6.36
C SER A 115 10.00 4.71 5.10
N TYR A 116 9.71 3.79 4.16
CA TYR A 116 8.97 4.09 2.94
C TYR A 116 7.52 4.45 3.26
N ALA A 117 6.88 3.73 4.18
CA ALA A 117 5.52 4.01 4.63
C ALA A 117 5.42 5.42 5.23
N MET A 118 6.34 5.78 6.14
CA MET A 118 6.35 7.11 6.75
C MET A 118 6.57 8.22 5.71
N ALA A 119 7.45 7.97 4.73
CA ALA A 119 7.66 8.92 3.63
C ALA A 119 6.40 9.08 2.77
N LEU A 120 5.69 8.00 2.44
CA LEU A 120 4.43 8.05 1.71
C LEU A 120 3.35 8.81 2.49
N LEU A 121 3.20 8.55 3.80
CA LEU A 121 2.23 9.25 4.65
C LEU A 121 2.49 10.77 4.75
N GLN A 122 3.73 11.20 4.56
CA GLN A 122 4.11 12.61 4.51
C GLN A 122 3.91 13.21 3.11
N LEU A 123 4.28 12.47 2.07
CA LEU A 123 4.14 12.90 0.68
C LEU A 123 2.67 13.05 0.28
N GLU A 124 1.80 12.14 0.73
CA GLU A 124 0.37 12.18 0.48
C GLU A 124 -0.21 13.57 0.74
N LYS A 125 0.08 14.14 1.92
CA LYS A 125 -0.46 15.46 2.30
C LYS A 125 -0.03 16.54 1.31
N LYS A 126 1.23 16.49 0.86
CA LYS A 126 1.77 17.46 -0.09
C LYS A 126 1.17 17.27 -1.48
N VAL A 127 1.00 16.02 -1.92
CA VAL A 127 0.41 15.69 -3.23
C VAL A 127 -1.03 16.17 -3.29
N TYR A 128 -1.87 15.76 -2.34
CA TYR A 128 -3.30 16.08 -2.36
C TYR A 128 -3.63 17.53 -1.97
N SER A 129 -2.67 18.27 -1.40
CA SER A 129 -2.80 19.72 -1.22
C SER A 129 -2.57 20.52 -2.50
N ASN A 130 -2.03 19.92 -3.56
CA ASN A 130 -1.76 20.58 -4.83
C ASN A 130 -2.83 20.20 -5.87
N PRO A 131 -3.74 21.13 -6.26
CA PRO A 131 -4.80 20.83 -7.22
C PRO A 131 -4.31 20.29 -8.56
N LYS A 132 -3.14 20.74 -9.03
CA LYS A 132 -2.56 20.26 -10.29
C LYS A 132 -2.16 18.78 -10.22
N PHE A 133 -1.63 18.33 -9.08
CA PHE A 133 -1.30 16.92 -8.90
C PHE A 133 -2.55 16.05 -8.78
N VAL A 134 -3.59 16.57 -8.12
CA VAL A 134 -4.89 15.88 -8.04
C VAL A 134 -5.48 15.71 -9.44
N GLU A 135 -5.46 16.74 -10.27
CA GLU A 135 -5.94 16.68 -11.66
C GLU A 135 -5.17 15.62 -12.49
N ILE A 136 -3.84 15.58 -12.38
CA ILE A 136 -3.01 14.55 -13.04
C ILE A 136 -3.40 13.14 -12.60
N ILE A 137 -3.64 12.94 -11.29
CA ILE A 137 -4.06 11.65 -10.73
C ILE A 137 -5.41 11.22 -11.32
N GLU A 138 -6.39 12.12 -11.34
CA GLU A 138 -7.74 11.82 -11.84
C GLU A 138 -7.73 11.49 -13.34
N GLN A 139 -7.03 12.30 -14.15
CA GLN A 139 -6.88 12.05 -15.58
C GLN A 139 -6.19 10.71 -15.86
N SER A 140 -5.12 10.40 -15.11
CA SER A 140 -4.41 9.14 -15.25
C SER A 140 -5.28 7.94 -14.85
N GLN A 141 -6.00 8.02 -13.73
CA GLN A 141 -6.92 6.96 -13.32
C GLN A 141 -8.00 6.70 -14.37
N GLN A 142 -8.61 7.75 -14.94
CA GLN A 142 -9.59 7.60 -16.02
C GLN A 142 -8.99 6.92 -17.26
N LYS A 143 -7.78 7.31 -17.66
CA LYS A 143 -7.05 6.69 -18.77
C LYS A 143 -6.79 5.20 -18.50
N ILE A 144 -6.33 4.86 -17.31
CA ILE A 144 -6.03 3.47 -16.91
C ILE A 144 -7.30 2.63 -16.94
N LEU A 145 -8.43 3.13 -16.42
CA LEU A 145 -9.72 2.41 -16.44
C LEU A 145 -10.19 2.10 -17.85
N ARG A 146 -10.02 3.04 -18.80
CA ARG A 146 -10.31 2.78 -20.23
C ARG A 146 -9.38 1.73 -20.82
N GLN A 147 -8.10 1.72 -20.43
CA GLN A 147 -7.16 0.70 -20.91
C GLN A 147 -7.48 -0.70 -20.37
N LEU A 148 -7.90 -0.80 -19.12
CA LEU A 148 -8.28 -2.09 -18.51
C LEU A 148 -9.42 -2.78 -19.27
N SER A 149 -10.41 -2.03 -19.78
CA SER A 149 -11.48 -2.63 -20.58
C SER A 149 -11.00 -3.23 -21.90
N PHE A 150 -9.87 -2.77 -22.45
CA PHE A 150 -9.26 -3.36 -23.65
C PHE A 150 -8.35 -4.55 -23.35
N PHE A 151 -7.94 -4.73 -22.09
CA PHE A 151 -7.01 -5.78 -21.67
C PHE A 151 -7.70 -6.86 -20.83
N ASP A 152 -9.02 -7.07 -21.01
CA ASP A 152 -9.81 -8.06 -20.28
C ASP A 152 -9.65 -7.96 -18.74
N ASN A 153 -9.53 -6.73 -18.22
CA ASN A 153 -9.27 -6.43 -16.82
C ASN A 153 -7.94 -6.99 -16.27
N ASN A 154 -6.93 -7.18 -17.12
CA ASN A 154 -5.58 -7.53 -16.69
C ASN A 154 -4.86 -6.32 -16.05
N TYR A 155 -4.96 -6.21 -14.72
CA TYR A 155 -4.32 -5.16 -13.93
C TYR A 155 -2.79 -5.21 -13.93
N LEU A 156 -2.20 -6.36 -14.24
CA LEU A 156 -0.75 -6.54 -14.32
C LEU A 156 -0.18 -6.27 -15.72
N HIS A 157 -1.01 -5.83 -16.67
CA HIS A 157 -0.54 -5.50 -18.01
C HIS A 157 0.55 -4.41 -17.97
N PRO A 158 1.67 -4.56 -18.71
CA PRO A 158 2.81 -3.63 -18.62
C PRO A 158 2.44 -2.16 -18.85
N SER A 159 1.47 -1.87 -19.72
CA SER A 159 0.98 -0.50 -19.95
C SER A 159 0.29 0.08 -18.72
N ILE A 160 -0.45 -0.72 -17.95
CA ILE A 160 -1.12 -0.26 -16.71
C ILE A 160 -0.07 0.11 -15.68
N ILE A 161 0.91 -0.77 -15.47
CA ILE A 161 2.04 -0.55 -14.55
C ILE A 161 2.83 0.69 -14.96
N ALA A 162 3.11 0.87 -16.26
CA ALA A 162 3.82 2.03 -16.78
C ALA A 162 3.05 3.35 -16.56
N ASN A 163 1.73 3.38 -16.78
CA ASN A 163 0.95 4.59 -16.49
C ASN A 163 0.93 4.92 -14.99
N LEU A 164 0.79 3.93 -14.11
CA LEU A 164 0.87 4.15 -12.65
C LEU A 164 2.25 4.68 -12.24
N ALA A 165 3.32 4.10 -12.81
CA ALA A 165 4.69 4.55 -12.60
C ALA A 165 4.92 5.98 -13.07
N GLN A 166 4.39 6.33 -14.24
CA GLN A 166 4.48 7.69 -14.78
C GLN A 166 3.72 8.68 -13.90
N THR A 167 2.53 8.31 -13.43
CA THR A 167 1.74 9.14 -12.51
C THR A 167 2.49 9.42 -11.21
N TYR A 168 3.23 8.43 -10.67
CA TYR A 168 4.12 8.66 -9.53
C TYR A 168 5.18 9.73 -9.85
N VAL A 169 5.86 9.60 -11.01
CA VAL A 169 6.93 10.52 -11.43
C VAL A 169 6.40 11.93 -11.60
N ASP A 170 5.22 12.10 -12.18
CA ASP A 170 4.61 13.40 -12.47
C ASP A 170 4.00 14.07 -11.23
N THR A 171 3.84 13.33 -10.12
CA THR A 171 3.24 13.83 -8.88
C THR A 171 4.20 13.71 -7.69
N ALA A 172 4.11 12.63 -6.90
CA ALA A 172 4.92 12.43 -5.70
C ALA A 172 6.44 12.45 -5.97
N GLY A 173 6.87 12.03 -7.16
CA GLY A 173 8.27 12.05 -7.60
C GLY A 173 8.87 13.45 -7.79
N GLN A 174 8.02 14.47 -7.95
CA GLN A 174 8.43 15.88 -8.05
C GLN A 174 8.70 16.51 -6.68
N ILE A 175 8.27 15.88 -5.59
CA ILE A 175 8.32 16.46 -4.24
C ILE A 175 9.61 16.02 -3.53
N ASN A 176 10.30 16.99 -2.93
CA ASN A 176 11.48 16.72 -2.10
C ASN A 176 11.13 16.61 -0.59
N PRO A 177 11.84 15.75 0.16
CA PRO A 177 12.81 14.75 -0.31
C PRO A 177 12.13 13.54 -0.98
N ARG A 178 12.80 12.95 -1.99
CA ARG A 178 12.31 11.74 -2.67
C ARG A 178 12.48 10.49 -1.81
N ILE A 179 11.60 9.51 -2.01
CA ILE A 179 11.75 8.18 -1.40
C ILE A 179 12.97 7.47 -2.02
N MET A 180 14.00 7.24 -1.21
CA MET A 180 15.20 6.51 -1.63
C MET A 180 15.00 5.00 -1.46
N VAL A 181 14.59 4.34 -2.53
CA VAL A 181 14.47 2.87 -2.57
C VAL A 181 15.87 2.25 -2.62
N ARG A 182 16.13 1.28 -1.75
CA ARG A 182 17.42 0.59 -1.63
C ARG A 182 17.24 -0.88 -1.99
N GLY A 183 18.13 -1.41 -2.82
CA GLY A 183 18.06 -2.78 -3.31
C GLY A 183 19.25 -3.14 -4.19
N ASN A 184 19.12 -4.22 -4.95
CA ASN A 184 20.13 -4.67 -5.91
C ASN A 184 20.21 -3.73 -7.11
N ALA A 185 21.42 -3.31 -7.49
CA ALA A 185 21.66 -2.40 -8.62
C ALA A 185 21.06 -2.92 -9.94
N GLU A 186 21.05 -4.24 -10.15
CA GLU A 186 20.48 -4.86 -11.36
C GLU A 186 18.98 -4.62 -11.49
N ALA A 187 18.23 -4.55 -10.38
CA ALA A 187 16.79 -4.29 -10.40
C ALA A 187 16.46 -2.88 -10.92
N PHE A 188 17.38 -1.93 -10.82
CA PHE A 188 17.18 -0.56 -11.29
C PHE A 188 17.60 -0.34 -12.75
N LYS A 189 18.26 -1.33 -13.37
CA LYS A 189 18.60 -1.30 -14.80
C LYS A 189 17.40 -1.72 -15.66
N ASP A 190 16.54 -2.59 -15.13
CA ASP A 190 15.32 -3.02 -15.82
C ASP A 190 14.19 -1.98 -15.67
N ALA A 191 13.61 -1.59 -16.81
CA ALA A 191 12.53 -0.61 -16.86
C ALA A 191 11.23 -1.17 -16.25
N GLY A 192 10.98 -2.48 -16.40
CA GLY A 192 9.81 -3.15 -15.83
C GLY A 192 9.83 -3.12 -14.30
N HIS A 193 10.97 -3.44 -13.69
CA HIS A 193 11.19 -3.40 -12.25
C HIS A 193 11.11 -1.98 -11.70
N THR A 194 11.72 -1.01 -12.39
CA THR A 194 11.63 0.40 -12.01
C THR A 194 10.18 0.91 -12.07
N ASN A 195 9.44 0.54 -13.11
CA ASN A 195 8.02 0.88 -13.25
C ASN A 195 7.21 0.22 -12.13
N ARG A 196 7.47 -1.05 -11.82
CA ARG A 196 6.80 -1.75 -10.72
C ARG A 196 7.05 -1.11 -9.36
N ILE A 197 8.29 -0.69 -9.07
CA ILE A 197 8.63 0.04 -7.85
C ILE A 197 7.82 1.34 -7.77
N ARG A 198 7.82 2.16 -8.83
CA ARG A 198 7.10 3.43 -8.87
C ARG A 198 5.58 3.24 -8.80
N ALA A 199 5.04 2.25 -9.49
CA ALA A 199 3.63 1.88 -9.42
C ALA A 199 3.25 1.41 -8.02
N SER A 200 4.08 0.59 -7.35
CA SER A 200 3.87 0.18 -5.96
C SER A 200 3.86 1.38 -5.01
N LEU A 201 4.78 2.33 -5.18
CA LEU A 201 4.78 3.57 -4.39
C LEU A 201 3.53 4.42 -4.64
N PHE A 202 3.05 4.49 -5.89
CA PHE A 202 1.82 5.19 -6.23
C PHE A 202 0.57 4.55 -5.61
N THR A 203 0.43 3.22 -5.68
CA THR A 203 -0.69 2.53 -5.02
C THR A 203 -0.63 2.73 -3.51
N GLY A 204 0.58 2.70 -2.93
CA GLY A 204 0.79 3.06 -1.52
C GLY A 204 0.41 4.51 -1.18
N LEU A 205 0.64 5.47 -2.08
CA LEU A 205 0.20 6.86 -1.94
C LEU A 205 -1.33 6.98 -1.94
N GLN A 206 -2.02 6.23 -2.82
CA GLN A 206 -3.49 6.15 -2.84
C GLN A 206 -4.03 5.56 -1.54
N MET A 207 -3.42 4.47 -1.04
CA MET A 207 -3.78 3.89 0.26
C MET A 207 -3.54 4.85 1.43
N ALA A 208 -2.47 5.64 1.38
CA ALA A 208 -2.21 6.70 2.36
C ALA A 208 -3.29 7.79 2.33
N HIS A 209 -3.81 8.11 1.14
CA HIS A 209 -4.90 9.06 0.97
C HIS A 209 -6.20 8.53 1.58
N LEU A 210 -6.55 7.28 1.28
CA LEU A 210 -7.70 6.62 1.92
C LEU A 210 -7.56 6.61 3.45
N TRP A 211 -6.37 6.27 3.96
CA TRP A 211 -6.11 6.30 5.40
C TRP A 211 -6.36 7.67 6.02
N ARG A 212 -5.98 8.75 5.33
CA ARG A 212 -6.23 10.14 5.76
C ARG A 212 -7.70 10.50 5.71
N GLN A 213 -8.41 10.12 4.65
CA GLN A 213 -9.86 10.31 4.53
C GLN A 213 -10.62 9.64 5.67
N LEU A 214 -10.14 8.48 6.15
CA LEU A 214 -10.66 7.76 7.32
C LEU A 214 -10.20 8.35 8.67
N GLY A 215 -9.67 9.58 8.69
CA GLY A 215 -9.19 10.30 9.87
C GLY A 215 -7.82 9.87 10.38
N GLY A 216 -7.00 9.25 9.53
CA GLY A 216 -5.63 8.86 9.83
C GLY A 216 -4.74 10.04 10.22
N SER A 217 -3.91 9.85 11.24
CA SER A 217 -2.93 10.84 11.69
C SER A 217 -1.63 10.18 12.10
N SER A 218 -0.50 10.74 11.64
CA SER A 218 0.85 10.24 11.99
C SER A 218 1.07 10.29 13.50
N TRP A 219 0.62 11.34 14.17
CA TRP A 219 0.64 11.44 15.63
C TRP A 219 -0.28 10.41 16.29
N GLY A 220 -1.48 10.22 15.73
CA GLY A 220 -2.43 9.22 16.21
C GLY A 220 -1.88 7.79 16.14
N MET A 221 -1.06 7.48 15.12
CA MET A 221 -0.37 6.20 15.01
C MET A 221 0.73 6.03 16.08
N VAL A 222 1.55 7.07 16.31
CA VAL A 222 2.66 7.01 17.28
C VAL A 222 2.13 6.85 18.71
N PHE A 223 1.08 7.59 19.09
CA PHE A 223 0.48 7.51 20.43
C PHE A 223 -0.54 6.38 20.58
N GLY A 224 -1.06 5.84 19.47
CA GLY A 224 -2.11 4.84 19.42
C GLY A 224 -1.64 3.40 19.17
N LYS A 225 -0.34 3.11 19.23
CA LYS A 225 0.25 1.81 18.85
C LYS A 225 -0.45 0.59 19.47
N ARG A 226 -0.79 0.66 20.77
CA ARG A 226 -1.49 -0.44 21.46
C ARG A 226 -2.89 -0.69 20.91
N LYS A 227 -3.64 0.37 20.63
CA LYS A 227 -4.99 0.28 20.04
C LYS A 227 -4.91 -0.24 18.60
N LEU A 228 -3.95 0.25 17.82
CA LEU A 228 -3.71 -0.22 16.47
C LEU A 228 -3.37 -1.72 16.43
N LEU A 229 -2.52 -2.19 17.36
CA LEU A 229 -2.19 -3.60 17.47
C LEU A 229 -3.42 -4.45 17.83
N GLN A 230 -4.26 -3.98 18.75
CA GLN A 230 -5.53 -4.65 19.08
C GLN A 230 -6.46 -4.74 17.87
N ASP A 231 -6.59 -3.66 17.10
CA ASP A 231 -7.43 -3.65 15.90
C ASP A 231 -6.89 -4.63 14.84
N ILE A 232 -5.56 -4.72 14.66
CA ILE A 232 -4.91 -5.72 13.77
C ILE A 232 -5.19 -7.15 14.25
N GLN A 233 -5.03 -7.41 15.55
CA GLN A 233 -5.30 -8.74 16.13
C GLN A 233 -6.78 -9.13 16.00
N ASN A 234 -7.70 -8.17 16.15
CA ASN A 234 -9.12 -8.40 15.93
C ASN A 234 -9.42 -8.72 14.46
N LEU A 235 -8.81 -8.00 13.51
CA LEU A 235 -8.93 -8.29 12.08
C LEU A 235 -8.37 -9.68 11.74
N ALA A 236 -7.23 -10.06 12.31
CA ALA A 236 -6.66 -11.39 12.13
C ALA A 236 -7.61 -12.49 12.65
N ARG A 237 -8.22 -12.28 13.83
CA ARG A 237 -9.23 -13.22 14.36
C ARG A 237 -10.45 -13.36 13.46
N LEU A 238 -10.93 -12.26 12.89
CA LEU A 238 -12.04 -12.28 11.92
C LEU A 238 -11.67 -13.09 10.67
N GLN A 239 -10.42 -13.04 10.21
CA GLN A 239 -9.96 -13.87 9.09
C GLN A 239 -10.01 -15.38 9.42
N PHE A 240 -9.72 -15.78 10.67
CA PHE A 240 -9.74 -17.18 11.10
C PHE A 240 -11.12 -17.73 11.47
N GLN A 241 -12.12 -16.86 11.75
CA GLN A 241 -13.49 -17.30 12.02
C GLN A 241 -14.31 -17.60 10.76
N VAL A 242 -13.77 -17.29 9.58
CA VAL A 242 -14.41 -17.52 8.27
C VAL A 242 -13.91 -18.83 7.61
N VAL A 243 -13.05 -19.59 8.31
CA VAL A 243 -12.56 -20.92 7.89
C VAL A 243 -13.27 -22.02 8.66
#